data_AF-A0A441YZ40-F1
#
_entry.id   AF-A0A441YZ40-F1
#
_cell.length_a   1.000
_cell.length_b   1.000
_cell.length_c   1.000
_cell.angle_alpha   90.00
_cell.angle_beta   90.00
_cell.angle_gamma   90.00
#
_symmetry.space_group_name_H-M   'P 1'
#
loop_
_entity.id
_entity.type
_entity.pdbx_description
1 polymer ?
#
loop_
_entity_poly.entity_id
_entity_poly.type
_entity_poly.pdbx_seq_one_letter_code
_entity_poly.pdbx_strand_id
1 'polypeptide(L)'
;MTNAPKIEKLPFIGTRKKGEPGDVPRHFWRVQPSGDYNADCLTGRKAALQYLAYEEADKGGGLLAHIVGDMPRELTGIEVGFLQIVCFACLRRSLSRP
;
A
#
# COMPACT_ATOMS: atom_id res chain seq x y z
N MET A 1 -1.27 11.98 -24.12
CA MET A 1 -1.89 10.87 -23.36
C MET A 1 -0.79 10.26 -22.51
N THR A 2 -0.70 10.63 -21.23
CA THR A 2 0.28 10.04 -20.32
C THR A 2 -0.24 8.67 -19.90
N ASN A 3 0.49 7.61 -20.22
CA ASN A 3 0.16 6.25 -19.77
C ASN A 3 0.04 6.25 -18.24
N ALA A 4 -1.05 5.69 -17.72
CA ALA A 4 -1.19 5.46 -16.28
C ALA A 4 0.03 4.65 -15.78
N PRO A 5 0.55 4.96 -14.59
CA PRO A 5 1.64 4.17 -14.02
C PRO A 5 1.19 2.72 -13.91
N LYS A 6 2.09 1.80 -14.23
CA LYS A 6 1.84 0.36 -14.09
C LYS A 6 1.87 0.00 -12.62
N ILE A 7 0.83 -0.66 -12.14
CA ILE A 7 0.72 -1.16 -10.76
C ILE A 7 1.90 -2.07 -10.36
N GLU A 8 2.50 -2.77 -11.33
CA GLU A 8 3.71 -3.58 -11.14
C GLU A 8 4.94 -2.77 -10.72
N LYS A 9 4.89 -1.44 -10.78
CA LYS A 9 5.99 -0.56 -10.32
C LYS A 9 5.97 -0.34 -8.81
N LEU A 10 4.90 -0.71 -8.10
CA LEU A 10 4.86 -0.65 -6.65
C LEU A 10 5.69 -1.83 -6.08
N PRO A 11 6.73 -1.58 -5.27
CA PRO A 11 7.71 -2.60 -4.89
C PRO A 11 7.14 -3.67 -3.94
N PHE A 12 6.00 -3.39 -3.32
CA PHE A 12 5.25 -4.29 -2.45
C PHE A 12 4.15 -5.05 -3.21
N ILE A 13 4.10 -4.96 -4.55
CA ILE A 13 3.19 -5.76 -5.38
C ILE A 13 3.97 -6.86 -6.09
N GLY A 14 3.40 -8.06 -6.13
CA GLY A 14 3.98 -9.19 -6.84
C GLY A 14 2.94 -10.20 -7.26
N THR A 15 3.42 -11.34 -7.76
CA THR A 15 2.60 -12.51 -8.03
C THR A 15 2.51 -13.38 -6.78
N ARG A 16 1.32 -13.90 -6.48
CA ARG A 16 1.14 -14.90 -5.42
C ARG A 16 1.90 -16.17 -5.76
N LYS A 17 2.52 -16.78 -4.76
CA LYS A 17 3.08 -18.11 -4.87
C LYS A 17 1.98 -19.16 -4.72
N LYS A 18 2.24 -20.37 -5.23
CA LYS A 18 1.33 -21.51 -5.04
C LYS A 18 1.16 -21.79 -3.54
N GLY A 19 -0.09 -21.77 -3.08
CA GLY A 19 -0.45 -22.01 -1.68
C GLY A 19 -0.55 -20.75 -0.81
N GLU A 20 -0.23 -19.56 -1.33
CA GLU A 20 -0.55 -18.31 -0.64
C GLU A 20 -2.07 -18.05 -0.71
N PRO A 21 -2.69 -17.58 0.40
CA PRO A 21 -4.12 -17.28 0.43
C PRO A 21 -4.45 -16.14 -0.54
N GLY A 22 -5.69 -16.10 -1.07
CA GLY A 22 -6.23 -14.99 -1.86
C GLY A 22 -6.91 -15.43 -3.17
N ASP A 23 -7.82 -14.59 -3.68
CA ASP A 23 -8.73 -14.95 -4.77
C ASP A 23 -8.21 -14.58 -6.17
N VAL A 24 -7.09 -13.86 -6.24
CA VAL A 24 -6.49 -13.40 -7.50
C VAL A 24 -5.00 -13.71 -7.56
N PRO A 25 -4.41 -13.91 -8.77
CA PRO A 25 -2.99 -14.23 -8.92
C PRO A 25 -2.02 -13.17 -8.38
N ARG A 26 -2.50 -11.96 -8.12
CA ARG A 26 -1.69 -10.83 -7.65
C ARG A 26 -1.69 -10.76 -6.12
N HIS A 27 -0.51 -10.57 -5.55
CA HIS A 27 -0.29 -10.25 -4.14
C HIS A 27 -0.03 -8.74 -4.05
N PHE A 28 -0.90 -8.02 -3.37
CA PHE A 28 -0.87 -6.56 -3.29
C PHE A 28 -0.04 -6.04 -2.11
N TRP A 29 0.38 -6.93 -1.19
CA TRP A 29 1.16 -6.55 -0.01
C TRP A 29 2.34 -7.48 0.32
N ARG A 30 3.29 -7.60 -0.61
CA ARG A 30 4.48 -8.44 -0.46
C ARG A 30 5.62 -7.68 0.23
N VAL A 31 5.49 -7.51 1.53
CA VAL A 31 6.51 -6.92 2.40
C VAL A 31 7.02 -7.95 3.40
N GLN A 32 8.24 -7.74 3.91
CA GLN A 32 8.81 -8.56 4.95
C GLN A 32 9.31 -7.66 6.08
N PRO A 33 8.81 -7.80 7.32
CA PRO A 33 9.28 -7.02 8.46
C PRO A 33 10.74 -7.35 8.78
N SER A 34 11.50 -6.33 9.15
CA SER A 34 12.88 -6.49 9.64
C SER A 34 12.94 -6.91 11.11
N GLY A 35 11.86 -6.68 11.85
CA GLY A 35 11.79 -6.90 13.30
C GLY A 35 12.16 -5.66 14.13
N ASP A 36 12.71 -4.62 13.52
CA ASP A 36 12.81 -3.29 14.13
C ASP A 36 11.54 -2.50 13.82
N TYR A 37 10.71 -2.32 14.85
CA TYR A 37 9.42 -1.64 14.71
C TYR A 37 9.51 -0.24 14.10
N ASN A 38 10.53 0.54 14.46
CA ASN A 38 10.67 1.91 13.96
C ASN A 38 11.14 1.91 12.49
N ALA A 39 12.08 1.05 12.14
CA ALA A 39 12.52 0.87 10.76
C ALA A 39 11.38 0.34 9.87
N ASP A 40 10.59 -0.59 10.39
CA ASP A 40 9.42 -1.14 9.71
C ASP A 40 8.35 -0.06 9.52
N CYS A 41 8.08 0.76 10.52
CA CYS A 41 7.22 1.94 10.39
C CYS A 41 7.68 2.87 9.25
N LEU A 42 8.97 3.16 9.17
CA LEU A 42 9.52 3.99 8.09
C LEU A 42 9.35 3.33 6.72
N THR A 43 9.52 2.01 6.63
CA THR A 43 9.29 1.23 5.41
C THR A 43 7.83 1.33 4.97
N GLY A 44 6.89 1.15 5.89
CA GLY A 44 5.45 1.31 5.66
C GLY A 44 5.08 2.69 5.15
N ARG A 45 5.63 3.75 5.76
CA ARG A 45 5.39 5.13 5.34
C ARG A 45 5.88 5.39 3.91
N LYS A 46 7.05 4.87 3.55
CA LYS A 46 7.58 4.97 2.16
C LYS A 46 6.67 4.25 1.17
N ALA A 47 6.20 3.05 1.50
CA ALA A 47 5.25 2.30 0.68
C ALA A 47 3.92 3.09 0.49
N ALA A 48 3.40 3.73 1.54
CA ALA A 48 2.19 4.54 1.44
C ALA A 48 2.35 5.74 0.51
N LEU A 49 3.49 6.42 0.55
CA LEU A 49 3.77 7.53 -0.38
C LEU A 49 3.80 7.07 -1.84
N GLN A 50 4.38 5.89 -2.12
CA GLN A 50 4.40 5.30 -3.46
C GLN A 50 2.97 4.92 -3.91
N TYR A 51 2.19 4.32 -3.03
CA TYR A 51 0.77 4.02 -3.27
C TYR A 51 -0.04 5.29 -3.58
N LEU A 52 0.09 6.35 -2.77
CA LEU A 52 -0.65 7.60 -2.98
C LEU A 52 -0.27 8.28 -4.30
N ALA A 53 1.01 8.29 -4.65
CA ALA A 53 1.47 8.82 -5.94
C ALA A 53 0.91 8.00 -7.11
N TYR A 54 0.82 6.67 -6.96
CA TYR A 54 0.16 5.81 -7.94
C TYR A 54 -1.33 6.16 -8.06
N GLU A 55 -2.08 6.21 -6.96
CA GLU A 55 -3.53 6.47 -6.98
C GLU A 55 -3.88 7.85 -7.54
N GLU A 56 -3.04 8.86 -7.27
CA GLU A 56 -3.21 10.20 -7.85
C GLU A 56 -3.08 10.17 -9.37
N ALA A 57 -2.10 9.43 -9.89
CA ALA A 57 -1.87 9.29 -11.32
C ALA A 57 -2.89 8.37 -12.02
N ASP A 58 -3.39 7.34 -11.33
CA ASP A 58 -4.41 6.39 -11.80
C ASP A 58 -5.85 6.91 -11.60
N LYS A 59 -6.02 8.10 -11.03
CA LYS A 59 -7.31 8.75 -10.73
C LYS A 59 -8.24 7.94 -9.83
N GLY A 60 -7.69 7.22 -8.85
CA GLY A 60 -8.48 6.54 -7.82
C GLY A 60 -8.92 5.12 -8.19
N GLY A 61 -8.00 4.32 -8.75
CA GLY A 61 -8.25 2.95 -9.20
C GLY A 61 -8.68 1.95 -8.10
N GLY A 62 -8.64 2.35 -6.82
CA GLY A 62 -9.29 1.61 -5.74
C GLY A 62 -8.47 0.43 -5.21
N LEU A 63 -7.14 0.53 -5.20
CA LEU A 63 -6.27 -0.58 -4.79
C LEU A 63 -6.18 -0.81 -3.29
N LEU A 64 -6.64 0.14 -2.47
CA LEU A 64 -6.50 0.07 -1.02
C LEU A 64 -7.13 -1.18 -0.43
N ALA A 65 -8.32 -1.57 -0.89
CA ALA A 65 -9.03 -2.74 -0.36
C ALA A 65 -8.25 -4.03 -0.59
N HIS A 66 -7.61 -4.17 -1.76
CA HIS A 66 -6.76 -5.31 -2.08
C HIS A 66 -5.46 -5.30 -1.27
N ILE A 67 -4.84 -4.13 -1.10
CA ILE A 67 -3.64 -3.98 -0.27
C ILE A 67 -3.94 -4.40 1.18
N VAL A 68 -4.99 -3.85 1.79
CA VAL A 68 -5.38 -4.15 3.18
C VAL A 68 -5.82 -5.60 3.33
N GLY A 69 -6.49 -6.17 2.32
CA GLY A 69 -6.87 -7.59 2.32
C GLY A 69 -5.69 -8.55 2.35
N ASP A 70 -4.55 -8.15 1.79
CA ASP A 70 -3.30 -8.93 1.78
C ASP A 70 -2.36 -8.64 2.95
N MET A 71 -2.70 -7.71 3.84
CA MET A 71 -1.94 -7.48 5.06
C MET A 71 -2.06 -8.67 6.03
N PRO A 72 -1.02 -8.94 6.86
CA PRO A 72 -1.14 -9.91 7.94
C PRO A 72 -2.26 -9.50 8.92
N ARG A 73 -2.85 -10.48 9.61
CA ARG A 73 -3.88 -10.22 10.64
C ARG A 73 -3.29 -9.50 11.86
N GLU A 74 -2.12 -9.97 12.29
CA GLU A 74 -1.31 -9.28 13.30
C GLU A 74 -0.40 -8.29 12.58
N LEU A 75 -0.73 -7.01 12.68
CA LEU A 75 0.00 -5.95 11.99
C LEU A 75 1.39 -5.78 12.58
N THR A 76 2.36 -5.53 11.70
CA THR A 76 3.72 -5.16 12.07
C THR A 76 3.90 -3.64 12.00
N GLY A 77 5.12 -3.16 12.25
CA GLY A 77 5.46 -1.75 12.04
C GLY A 77 5.19 -1.28 10.60
N ILE A 78 5.35 -2.14 9.60
CA ILE A 78 5.16 -1.77 8.20
C ILE A 78 3.69 -1.41 7.93
N GLU A 79 2.75 -2.26 8.33
CA GLU A 79 1.33 -1.99 8.11
C GLU A 79 0.85 -0.78 8.91
N VAL A 80 1.31 -0.63 10.17
CA VAL A 80 0.98 0.53 11.00
C VAL A 80 1.47 1.82 10.33
N GLY A 81 2.74 1.85 9.89
CA GLY A 81 3.33 3.01 9.21
C GLY A 81 2.63 3.35 7.90
N PHE A 82 2.21 2.33 7.13
CA PHE A 82 1.47 2.52 5.89
C PHE A 82 0.09 3.15 6.14
N LEU A 83 -0.73 2.53 7.00
CA LEU A 83 -2.09 2.98 7.30
C LEU A 83 -2.11 4.37 7.91
N GLN A 84 -1.10 4.71 8.73
CA GLN A 84 -0.95 6.05 9.30
C GLN A 84 -0.88 7.14 8.22
N ILE A 85 -0.06 6.94 7.18
CA ILE A 85 0.11 7.94 6.10
C ILE A 85 -1.11 8.01 5.20
N VAL A 86 -1.73 6.86 4.88
CA VAL A 86 -2.98 6.85 4.11
C VAL A 86 -4.08 7.63 4.86
N CYS A 87 -4.22 7.43 6.16
CA CYS A 87 -5.16 8.17 7.00
C CYS A 87 -4.89 9.68 6.96
N PHE A 88 -3.63 10.11 7.14
CA PHE A 88 -3.27 11.53 7.06
C PHE A 88 -3.56 12.14 5.69
N ALA A 89 -3.33 11.41 4.60
CA ALA A 89 -3.63 11.89 3.25
C ALA A 89 -5.13 12.13 3.04
N CYS A 90 -5.98 11.23 3.55
CA CYS A 90 -7.45 11.39 3.52
C CYS A 90 -7.89 12.65 4.29
N LEU A 91 -7.35 12.87 5.49
CA LEU A 91 -7.66 14.05 6.30
C LEU A 91 -7.24 15.37 5.64
N ARG A 92 -6.05 15.43 5.03
CA ARG A 92 -5.61 16.67 4.36
C ARG A 92 -6.49 17.02 3.16
N ARG A 93 -6.98 16.02 2.42
CA ARG A 93 -7.89 16.25 1.29
C ARG A 93 -9.28 16.72 1.74
N SER A 94 -9.79 16.29 2.90
CA SER A 94 -11.08 16.76 3.41
C SER A 94 -11.03 18.21 3.90
N LEU A 95 -9.90 18.66 4.44
CA LEU A 95 -9.72 20.04 4.93
C LEU A 95 -9.38 21.05 3.81
N SER A 96 -9.11 20.58 2.59
CA SER A 96 -8.74 21.43 1.44
C SER A 96 -9.90 21.72 0.49
N ARG A 97 -11.12 21.27 0.81
CA ARG A 97 -12.33 21.63 0.05
C ARG A 97 -13.07 22.76 0.79
N PRO A 98 -13.32 23.92 0.15
CA PRO A 98 -14.20 24.95 0.71
C PRO A 98 -15.65 24.47 0.81
#